data_AF-A0A970VUJ8-F1
#
_entry.id   AF-A0A970VUJ8-F1
#
_cell.length_a   1.000
_cell.length_b   1.000
_cell.length_c   1.000
_cell.angle_alpha   90.00
_cell.angle_beta   90.00
_cell.angle_gamma   90.00
#
_symmetry.space_group_name_H-M   'P 1'
#
loop_
_entity.id
_entity.type
_entity.pdbx_description
1 polymer ?
#
loop_
_entity_poly.entity_id
_entity_poly.type
_entity_poly.pdbx_seq_one_letter_code
_entity_poly.pdbx_strand_id
1 'polypeptide(L)'
;MLPQLLCWKKSLKNLKGDALRFEKWFFLSSSKVLFSDKPAELVLFKENPFKISLNVQLKRARSLGLHWGLGIFEVYRDNRGVRVIIYNHSRVNGVLKKIKNTPLFINLGYAGNLTAEQFFGKLKEKWEKTGKIPHEIAVVFGYPLKDVVGYLKMTPLKYRGTYGWKMYGDLEQSMKIKRKYDRAREIALKFLQDI
;
A
#
# COMPACT_ATOMS: atom_id res chain seq x y z
N MET A 1 -18.60 8.27 6.76
CA MET A 1 -18.01 7.07 6.11
C MET A 1 -18.42 7.09 4.65
N LEU A 2 -17.54 6.72 3.73
CA LEU A 2 -17.77 6.83 2.28
C LEU A 2 -19.03 6.03 1.85
N PRO A 3 -20.06 6.64 1.22
CA PRO A 3 -21.31 5.96 0.84
C PRO A 3 -21.11 4.67 0.03
N GLN A 4 -20.10 4.64 -0.83
CA GLN A 4 -19.71 3.46 -1.61
C GLN A 4 -19.33 2.24 -0.74
N LEU A 5 -18.73 2.45 0.43
CA LEU A 5 -18.34 1.37 1.34
C LEU A 5 -19.58 0.78 2.03
N LEU A 6 -20.58 1.60 2.33
CA LEU A 6 -21.86 1.12 2.88
C LEU A 6 -22.64 0.31 1.85
N CYS A 7 -22.67 0.77 0.58
CA CYS A 7 -23.26 0.02 -0.52
C CYS A 7 -22.57 -1.35 -0.70
N TRP A 8 -21.24 -1.36 -0.77
CA TRP A 8 -20.45 -2.58 -0.82
C TRP A 8 -20.70 -3.50 0.39
N LYS A 9 -20.73 -2.97 1.61
CA LYS A 9 -21.02 -3.76 2.82
C LYS A 9 -22.36 -4.48 2.73
N LYS A 10 -23.41 -3.81 2.21
CA LYS A 10 -24.72 -4.43 1.98
C LYS A 10 -24.65 -5.55 0.95
N SER A 11 -23.87 -5.39 -0.14
CA SER A 11 -23.74 -6.43 -1.16
C SER A 11 -23.04 -7.70 -0.68
N LEU A 12 -22.28 -7.64 0.42
CA LEU A 12 -21.61 -8.82 0.99
C LEU A 12 -22.59 -9.92 1.40
N LYS A 13 -23.85 -9.59 1.74
CA LYS A 13 -24.90 -10.58 2.07
C LYS A 13 -25.23 -11.50 0.90
N ASN A 14 -24.98 -11.04 -0.33
CA ASN A 14 -25.24 -11.80 -1.55
C ASN A 14 -24.03 -12.63 -1.99
N LEU A 15 -22.89 -12.49 -1.32
CA LEU A 15 -21.68 -13.25 -1.61
C LEU A 15 -21.54 -14.43 -0.66
N LYS A 16 -21.10 -15.56 -1.18
CA LYS A 16 -20.84 -16.78 -0.40
C LYS A 16 -19.44 -17.31 -0.66
N GLY A 17 -18.96 -18.15 0.26
CA GLY A 17 -17.71 -18.89 0.14
C GLY A 17 -16.50 -18.01 -0.14
N ASP A 18 -15.75 -18.38 -1.18
CA ASP A 18 -14.48 -17.79 -1.56
C ASP A 18 -14.54 -16.31 -1.95
N ALA A 19 -15.60 -15.91 -2.66
CA ALA A 19 -15.80 -14.52 -3.06
C ALA A 19 -15.92 -13.59 -1.84
N LEU A 20 -16.72 -13.99 -0.85
CA LEU A 20 -16.89 -13.23 0.39
C LEU A 20 -15.58 -13.12 1.17
N ARG A 21 -14.83 -14.22 1.28
CA ARG A 21 -13.51 -14.24 1.95
C ARG A 21 -12.51 -13.30 1.27
N PHE A 22 -12.45 -13.34 -0.06
CA PHE A 22 -11.57 -12.48 -0.84
C PHE A 22 -11.89 -11.01 -0.62
N GLU A 23 -13.17 -10.60 -0.73
CA GLU A 23 -13.53 -9.19 -0.60
C GLU A 23 -13.29 -8.64 0.81
N LYS A 24 -13.61 -9.43 1.86
CA LYS A 24 -13.28 -9.08 3.25
C LYS A 24 -11.78 -8.92 3.44
N TRP A 25 -10.97 -9.83 2.90
CA TRP A 25 -9.52 -9.74 2.96
C TRP A 25 -8.99 -8.50 2.22
N PHE A 26 -9.50 -8.23 1.02
CA PHE A 26 -9.06 -7.10 0.20
C PHE A 26 -9.40 -5.76 0.87
N PHE A 27 -10.60 -5.65 1.47
CA PHE A 27 -10.99 -4.50 2.28
C PHE A 27 -10.06 -4.30 3.48
N LEU A 28 -9.77 -5.35 4.24
CA LEU A 28 -8.83 -5.27 5.37
C LEU A 28 -7.41 -4.91 4.92
N SER A 29 -6.97 -5.39 3.75
CA SER A 29 -5.67 -5.06 3.17
C SER A 29 -5.60 -3.60 2.70
N SER A 30 -6.72 -3.04 2.26
CA SER A 30 -6.85 -1.64 1.82
C SER A 30 -7.12 -0.66 2.96
N SER A 31 -7.45 -1.17 4.17
CA SER A 31 -7.96 -0.38 5.30
C SER A 31 -7.11 0.83 5.68
N LYS A 32 -5.78 0.71 5.67
CA LYS A 32 -4.89 1.83 6.00
C LYS A 32 -5.00 2.94 4.96
N VAL A 33 -5.13 2.61 3.68
CA VAL A 33 -5.33 3.62 2.63
C VAL A 33 -6.73 4.23 2.74
N LEU A 34 -7.75 3.43 3.07
CA LEU A 34 -9.14 3.90 3.19
C LEU A 34 -9.39 4.80 4.42
N PHE A 35 -8.90 4.40 5.59
CA PHE A 35 -9.28 4.99 6.89
C PHE A 35 -8.16 5.76 7.60
N SER A 36 -7.01 5.92 6.95
CA SER A 36 -5.97 6.87 7.39
C SER A 36 -5.56 7.80 6.26
N ASP A 37 -4.44 8.49 6.43
CA ASP A 37 -3.77 9.28 5.40
C ASP A 37 -2.68 8.49 4.67
N LYS A 38 -2.56 7.17 4.91
CA LYS A 38 -1.59 6.33 4.20
C LYS A 38 -1.80 6.50 2.68
N PRO A 39 -0.77 6.89 1.91
CA PRO A 39 -0.94 7.09 0.47
C PRO A 39 -1.13 5.78 -0.29
N ALA A 40 -0.41 4.73 0.10
CA ALA A 40 -0.38 3.46 -0.60
C ALA A 40 0.05 2.29 0.31
N GLU A 41 -0.34 1.07 -0.06
CA GLU A 41 0.01 -0.18 0.61
C GLU A 41 0.40 -1.24 -0.43
N LEU A 42 1.41 -2.05 -0.12
CA LEU A 42 1.82 -3.17 -0.96
C LEU A 42 1.24 -4.48 -0.42
N VAL A 43 0.57 -5.22 -1.29
CA VAL A 43 -0.13 -6.45 -0.95
C VAL A 43 0.30 -7.56 -1.89
N LEU A 44 0.55 -8.76 -1.35
CA LEU A 44 0.80 -9.96 -2.15
C LEU A 44 -0.52 -10.70 -2.39
N PHE A 45 -0.91 -10.79 -3.65
CA PHE A 45 -1.97 -11.65 -4.15
C PHE A 45 -1.37 -13.00 -4.49
N LYS A 46 -1.72 -14.04 -3.73
CA LYS A 46 -1.25 -15.41 -3.95
C LYS A 46 -2.21 -16.14 -4.90
N GLU A 47 -1.69 -17.14 -5.61
CA GLU A 47 -2.45 -17.88 -6.62
C GLU A 47 -3.71 -18.56 -6.07
N ASN A 48 -3.64 -19.16 -4.87
CA ASN A 48 -4.74 -19.99 -4.37
C ASN A 48 -5.10 -19.93 -2.87
N PRO A 49 -5.13 -18.76 -2.19
CA PRO A 49 -5.65 -18.68 -0.82
C PRO A 49 -7.19 -18.73 -0.75
N PHE A 50 -7.89 -18.49 -1.87
CA PHE A 50 -9.36 -18.39 -1.93
C PHE A 50 -9.99 -19.28 -3.01
N LYS A 51 -9.34 -20.33 -3.54
CA LYS A 51 -9.91 -21.13 -4.67
C LYS A 51 -10.39 -20.29 -5.86
N ILE A 52 -9.85 -19.09 -6.02
CA ILE A 52 -10.15 -18.12 -7.07
C ILE A 52 -8.82 -17.84 -7.78
N SER A 53 -8.79 -17.96 -9.10
CA SER A 53 -7.59 -17.68 -9.88
C SER A 53 -7.11 -16.24 -9.69
N LEU A 54 -5.80 -16.03 -9.80
CA LEU A 54 -5.19 -14.73 -9.59
C LEU A 54 -5.76 -13.64 -10.52
N ASN A 55 -6.07 -13.98 -11.77
CA ASN A 55 -6.68 -13.06 -12.73
C ASN A 55 -8.07 -12.60 -12.27
N VAL A 56 -8.89 -13.51 -11.72
CA VAL A 56 -10.22 -13.16 -11.18
C VAL A 56 -10.08 -12.32 -9.92
N GLN A 57 -9.14 -12.64 -9.04
CA GLN A 57 -8.83 -11.82 -7.85
C GLN A 57 -8.43 -10.39 -8.26
N LEU A 58 -7.52 -10.23 -9.22
CA LEU A 58 -7.05 -8.91 -9.68
C LEU A 58 -8.15 -8.11 -10.37
N LYS A 59 -8.97 -8.74 -11.23
CA LYS A 59 -10.11 -8.08 -11.87
C LYS A 59 -11.11 -7.56 -10.82
N ARG A 60 -11.38 -8.37 -9.80
CA ARG A 60 -12.28 -8.00 -8.70
C ARG A 60 -11.70 -6.90 -7.82
N ALA A 61 -10.41 -6.96 -7.48
CA ALA A 61 -9.71 -5.91 -6.76
C ALA A 61 -9.73 -4.57 -7.50
N ARG A 62 -9.50 -4.56 -8.83
CA ARG A 62 -9.61 -3.35 -9.66
C ARG A 62 -11.01 -2.75 -9.63
N SER A 63 -12.03 -3.59 -9.77
CA SER A 63 -13.42 -3.14 -9.70
C SER A 63 -13.74 -2.52 -8.34
N LEU A 64 -13.44 -3.22 -7.24
CA LEU A 64 -13.66 -2.70 -5.88
C LEU A 64 -12.85 -1.43 -5.61
N GLY A 65 -11.56 -1.44 -5.98
CA GLY A 65 -10.67 -0.30 -5.84
C GLY A 65 -11.23 0.95 -6.52
N LEU A 66 -11.66 0.83 -7.78
CA LEU A 66 -12.28 1.93 -8.52
C LEU A 66 -13.50 2.49 -7.77
N HIS A 67 -14.41 1.62 -7.32
CA HIS A 67 -15.60 2.04 -6.56
C HIS A 67 -15.22 2.72 -5.23
N TRP A 68 -14.12 2.31 -4.61
CA TRP A 68 -13.64 2.87 -3.33
C TRP A 68 -12.73 4.10 -3.51
N GLY A 69 -12.48 4.55 -4.74
CA GLY A 69 -11.57 5.66 -5.03
C GLY A 69 -10.09 5.32 -4.84
N LEU A 70 -9.74 4.05 -5.01
CA LEU A 70 -8.37 3.51 -4.95
C LEU A 70 -7.89 3.09 -6.34
N GLY A 71 -6.61 3.33 -6.61
CA GLY A 71 -5.89 2.73 -7.73
C GLY A 71 -5.30 1.39 -7.34
N ILE A 72 -5.18 0.49 -8.33
CA ILE A 72 -4.62 -0.85 -8.21
C ILE A 72 -3.55 -1.02 -9.28
N PHE A 73 -2.29 -1.16 -8.86
CA PHE A 73 -1.15 -1.26 -9.78
C PHE A 73 -0.36 -2.56 -9.52
N GLU A 74 -0.22 -3.42 -10.53
CA GLU A 74 0.63 -4.61 -10.47
C GLU A 74 2.09 -4.18 -10.64
N VAL A 75 2.90 -4.30 -9.58
CA VAL A 75 4.28 -3.80 -9.59
C VAL A 75 5.32 -4.90 -9.80
N TYR A 76 5.01 -6.16 -9.45
CA TYR A 76 5.94 -7.28 -9.63
C TYR A 76 5.21 -8.61 -9.56
N ARG A 77 5.64 -9.60 -10.35
CA ARG A 77 5.10 -10.96 -10.34
C ARG A 77 6.25 -11.97 -10.20
N ASP A 78 6.10 -12.92 -9.30
CA ASP A 78 7.01 -14.04 -9.12
C ASP A 78 6.23 -15.34 -8.81
N ASN A 79 6.95 -16.42 -8.51
CA ASN A 79 6.36 -17.72 -8.15
C ASN A 79 5.49 -17.69 -6.88
N ARG A 80 5.54 -16.62 -6.07
CA ARG A 80 4.69 -16.45 -4.88
C ARG A 80 3.37 -15.73 -5.21
N GLY A 81 3.24 -15.17 -6.42
CA GLY A 81 2.07 -14.45 -6.90
C GLY A 81 2.41 -13.03 -7.34
N VAL A 82 1.45 -12.11 -7.17
CA VAL A 82 1.55 -10.73 -7.67
C VAL A 82 1.60 -9.74 -6.51
N ARG A 83 2.62 -8.89 -6.51
CA ARG A 83 2.70 -7.73 -5.65
C ARG A 83 1.93 -6.59 -6.30
N VAL A 84 0.93 -6.10 -5.57
CA VAL A 84 0.02 -5.06 -6.01
C VAL A 84 0.14 -3.88 -5.07
N ILE A 85 0.22 -2.69 -5.63
CA ILE A 85 0.12 -1.44 -4.89
C ILE A 85 -1.35 -1.01 -4.93
N ILE A 86 -1.93 -0.88 -3.74
CA ILE A 86 -3.24 -0.27 -3.52
C ILE A 86 -2.99 1.16 -3.06
N TYR A 87 -3.53 2.16 -3.74
CA TYR A 87 -3.16 3.55 -3.46
C TYR A 87 -4.29 4.55 -3.68
N ASN A 88 -4.16 5.72 -3.05
CA ASN A 88 -4.97 6.88 -3.33
C ASN A 88 -4.18 7.85 -4.23
N HIS A 89 -4.70 8.12 -5.43
CA HIS A 89 -4.04 8.94 -6.45
C HIS A 89 -3.58 10.31 -5.92
N SER A 90 -4.49 11.07 -5.30
CA SER A 90 -4.20 12.42 -4.80
C SER A 90 -3.13 12.43 -3.72
N ARG A 91 -3.14 11.44 -2.81
CA ARG A 91 -2.14 11.35 -1.74
C ARG A 91 -0.76 10.96 -2.27
N VAL A 92 -0.68 9.99 -3.18
CA VAL A 92 0.60 9.60 -3.80
C VAL A 92 1.18 10.77 -4.58
N ASN A 93 0.38 11.42 -5.44
CA ASN A 93 0.83 12.59 -6.21
C ASN A 93 1.26 13.74 -5.29
N GLY A 94 0.55 13.95 -4.17
CA GLY A 94 0.91 14.94 -3.15
C GLY A 94 2.26 14.64 -2.49
N VAL A 95 2.59 13.37 -2.23
CA VAL A 95 3.90 12.97 -1.70
C VAL A 95 4.99 13.13 -2.75
N LEU A 96 4.76 12.68 -3.98
CA LEU A 96 5.70 12.82 -5.10
C LEU A 96 6.07 14.30 -5.34
N LYS A 97 5.07 15.20 -5.32
CA LYS A 97 5.29 16.65 -5.46
C LYS A 97 6.20 17.23 -4.37
N LYS A 98 6.15 16.69 -3.15
CA LYS A 98 6.99 17.13 -2.03
C LYS A 98 8.43 16.61 -2.13
N ILE A 99 8.62 15.40 -2.63
CA ILE A 99 9.92 14.72 -2.62
C ILE A 99 10.71 14.85 -3.93
N LYS A 100 10.10 15.30 -5.03
CA LYS A 100 10.70 15.36 -6.38
C LYS A 100 12.05 16.06 -6.48
N ASN A 101 12.32 17.03 -5.59
CA ASN A 101 13.56 17.82 -5.58
C ASN A 101 14.51 17.39 -4.44
N THR A 102 14.21 16.31 -3.72
CA THR A 102 15.10 15.81 -2.67
C THR A 102 16.31 15.11 -3.30
N PRO A 103 17.52 15.24 -2.71
CA PRO A 103 18.71 14.55 -3.22
C PRO A 103 18.51 13.04 -3.40
N LEU A 104 17.78 12.40 -2.47
CA LEU A 104 17.42 10.98 -2.55
C LEU A 104 16.67 10.65 -3.86
N PHE A 105 15.60 11.36 -4.18
CA PHE A 105 14.76 11.05 -5.34
C PHE A 105 15.38 11.51 -6.66
N ILE A 106 16.19 12.58 -6.65
CA ILE A 106 16.99 12.98 -7.82
C ILE A 106 18.01 11.88 -8.15
N ASN A 107 18.80 11.44 -7.17
CA ASN A 107 19.84 10.42 -7.36
C ASN A 107 19.28 9.05 -7.77
N LEU A 108 18.03 8.76 -7.41
CA LEU A 108 17.35 7.52 -7.78
C LEU A 108 16.62 7.60 -9.15
N GLY A 109 16.71 8.72 -9.87
CA GLY A 109 16.11 8.88 -11.21
C GLY A 109 14.61 9.23 -11.21
N TYR A 110 14.11 9.77 -10.09
CA TYR A 110 12.72 10.19 -9.89
C TYR A 110 12.55 11.72 -9.91
N ALA A 111 13.51 12.46 -10.48
CA ALA A 111 13.39 13.89 -10.68
C ALA A 111 12.18 14.24 -11.58
N GLY A 112 11.53 15.36 -11.29
CA GLY A 112 10.41 15.89 -12.08
C GLY A 112 9.01 15.62 -11.48
N ASN A 113 7.98 16.05 -12.21
CA ASN A 113 6.58 15.90 -11.80
C ASN A 113 6.02 14.57 -12.28
N LEU A 114 6.36 13.47 -11.59
CA LEU A 114 5.81 12.16 -11.90
C LEU A 114 4.38 12.01 -11.36
N THR A 115 3.50 11.39 -12.16
CA THR A 115 2.25 10.82 -11.63
C THR A 115 2.53 9.54 -10.83
N ALA A 116 1.56 9.10 -10.04
CA ALA A 116 1.61 7.84 -9.31
C ALA A 116 1.96 6.66 -10.24
N GLU A 117 1.29 6.56 -11.38
CA GLU A 117 1.45 5.47 -12.36
C GLU A 117 2.83 5.53 -13.01
N GLN A 118 3.33 6.72 -13.36
CA GLN A 118 4.68 6.87 -13.91
C GLN A 118 5.74 6.46 -12.89
N PHE A 119 5.58 6.87 -11.62
CA PHE A 119 6.49 6.47 -10.55
C PHE A 119 6.45 4.96 -10.31
N PHE A 120 5.26 4.35 -10.26
CA PHE A 120 5.11 2.90 -10.10
C PHE A 120 5.61 2.11 -11.31
N GLY A 121 5.50 2.64 -12.52
CA GLY A 121 6.10 2.07 -13.74
C GLY A 121 7.62 1.99 -13.63
N LYS A 122 8.28 3.09 -13.27
CA LYS A 122 9.73 3.10 -13.02
C LYS A 122 10.14 2.13 -11.91
N LEU A 123 9.35 2.03 -10.84
CA LEU A 123 9.60 1.05 -9.77
C LEU A 123 9.47 -0.39 -10.24
N LYS A 124 8.46 -0.69 -11.08
CA LYS A 124 8.26 -2.00 -11.68
C LYS A 124 9.47 -2.39 -12.53
N GLU A 125 9.90 -1.52 -13.45
CA GLU A 125 11.09 -1.75 -14.28
C GLU A 125 12.33 -2.03 -13.42
N LYS A 126 12.56 -1.22 -12.37
CA LYS A 126 13.68 -1.40 -11.46
C LYS A 126 13.61 -2.72 -10.69
N TRP A 127 12.41 -3.10 -10.25
CA TRP A 127 12.20 -4.36 -9.54
C TRP A 127 12.43 -5.56 -10.47
N GLU A 128 11.85 -5.54 -11.67
CA GLU A 128 12.04 -6.57 -12.69
C GLU A 128 13.52 -6.75 -13.05
N LYS A 129 14.26 -5.64 -13.23
CA LYS A 129 15.69 -5.68 -13.54
C LYS A 129 16.56 -6.23 -12.42
N THR A 130 16.23 -5.95 -11.16
CA THR A 130 17.11 -6.28 -10.01
C THR A 130 16.69 -7.50 -9.21
N GLY A 131 15.45 -7.96 -9.39
CA GLY A 131 14.82 -8.99 -8.54
C GLY A 131 14.59 -8.55 -7.09
N LYS A 132 14.86 -7.28 -6.75
CA LYS A 132 14.81 -6.75 -5.38
C LYS A 132 13.80 -5.62 -5.30
N ILE A 133 13.07 -5.58 -4.18
CA ILE A 133 12.12 -4.51 -3.92
C ILE A 133 12.87 -3.17 -3.83
N PRO A 134 12.48 -2.14 -4.61
CA PRO A 134 13.06 -0.82 -4.44
C PRO A 134 12.52 -0.21 -3.13
N HIS A 135 13.38 -0.12 -2.12
CA HIS A 135 12.98 0.26 -0.76
C HIS A 135 12.58 1.73 -0.61
N GLU A 136 12.99 2.60 -1.55
CA GLU A 136 12.57 3.99 -1.62
C GLU A 136 11.05 4.18 -1.76
N ILE A 137 10.34 3.15 -2.24
CA ILE A 137 8.87 3.13 -2.32
C ILE A 137 8.22 3.43 -0.97
N ALA A 138 8.91 3.10 0.14
CA ALA A 138 8.42 3.33 1.49
C ALA A 138 8.16 4.82 1.77
N VAL A 139 8.95 5.75 1.21
CA VAL A 139 8.69 7.20 1.37
C VAL A 139 7.33 7.54 0.77
N VAL A 140 7.04 7.02 -0.43
CA VAL A 140 5.77 7.25 -1.14
C VAL A 140 4.60 6.57 -0.41
N PHE A 141 4.85 5.48 0.30
CA PHE A 141 3.85 4.82 1.14
C PHE A 141 3.60 5.51 2.50
N GLY A 142 4.26 6.64 2.76
CA GLY A 142 4.08 7.43 3.98
C GLY A 142 4.87 6.90 5.17
N TYR A 143 5.99 6.21 4.94
CA TYR A 143 6.94 5.87 6.00
C TYR A 143 7.84 7.08 6.27
N PRO A 144 8.27 7.29 7.54
CA PRO A 144 9.19 8.38 7.88
C PRO A 144 10.46 8.32 7.04
N LEU A 145 10.87 9.47 6.46
CA LEU A 145 12.10 9.54 5.67
C LEU A 145 13.31 9.02 6.47
N LYS A 146 13.39 9.35 7.77
CA LYS A 146 14.45 8.86 8.67
C LYS A 146 14.54 7.33 8.72
N ASP A 147 13.41 6.64 8.69
CA ASP A 147 13.40 5.17 8.75
C ASP A 147 13.84 4.59 7.41
N VAL A 148 13.49 5.24 6.30
CA VAL A 148 13.90 4.81 4.96
C VAL A 148 15.40 5.03 4.74
N VAL A 149 15.94 6.21 5.06
CA VAL A 149 17.37 6.50 4.90
C VAL A 149 18.23 5.69 5.87
N GLY A 150 17.73 5.42 7.09
CA GLY A 150 18.36 4.52 8.05
C GLY A 150 18.38 3.07 7.54
N TYR A 151 17.28 2.59 6.96
CA TYR A 151 17.22 1.27 6.32
C TYR A 151 18.19 1.15 5.14
N LEU A 152 18.26 2.18 4.30
CA LEU A 152 19.16 2.26 3.16
C LEU A 152 20.63 2.52 3.55
N LYS A 153 20.93 2.68 4.85
CA LYS A 153 22.26 3.00 5.37
C LYS A 153 22.87 4.28 4.77
N MET A 154 22.03 5.24 4.39
CA MET A 154 22.45 6.54 3.86
C MET A 154 22.79 7.56 4.96
N THR A 155 22.38 7.28 6.20
CA THR A 155 22.65 8.10 7.38
C THR A 155 22.88 7.18 8.57
N PRO A 156 23.84 7.48 9.47
CA PRO A 156 24.16 6.63 10.62
C PRO A 156 23.09 6.75 11.74
N LEU A 157 21.87 6.29 11.46
CA LEU A 157 20.80 6.24 12.44
C LEU A 157 20.79 4.90 13.16
N LYS A 158 20.73 4.92 14.49
CA LYS A 158 20.65 3.70 15.31
C LYS A 158 19.34 2.96 15.06
N TYR A 159 19.42 1.67 14.75
CA TYR A 159 18.23 0.79 14.72
C TYR A 159 17.63 0.68 16.12
N ARG A 160 16.31 0.81 16.23
CA ARG A 160 15.59 0.81 17.51
C ARG A 160 14.62 -0.36 17.68
N GLY A 161 14.18 -0.97 16.59
CA GLY A 161 13.23 -2.07 16.63
C GLY A 161 12.38 -2.20 15.38
N THR A 162 11.61 -3.27 15.30
CA THR A 162 10.66 -3.53 14.21
C THR A 162 9.24 -3.55 14.74
N TYR A 163 8.43 -2.59 14.32
CA TYR A 163 7.04 -2.42 14.77
C TYR A 163 6.10 -2.34 13.56
N GLY A 164 6.19 -3.32 12.67
CA GLY A 164 5.59 -3.32 11.34
C GLY A 164 6.58 -2.92 10.24
N TRP A 165 7.52 -2.03 10.56
CA TRP A 165 8.75 -1.78 9.78
C TRP A 165 9.92 -1.49 10.72
N LYS A 166 11.14 -1.52 10.18
CA LYS A 166 12.36 -1.18 10.93
C LYS A 166 12.39 0.33 11.20
N MET A 167 12.46 0.71 12.46
CA MET A 167 12.51 2.11 12.90
C MET A 167 13.91 2.51 13.35
N TYR A 168 14.30 3.73 13.01
CA TYR A 168 15.65 4.26 13.21
C TYR A 168 15.61 5.63 13.89
N GLY A 169 16.62 5.93 14.73
CA GLY A 169 16.72 7.21 15.44
C GLY A 169 15.65 7.38 16.52
N ASP A 170 15.06 8.56 16.63
CA ASP A 170 13.92 8.81 17.54
C ASP A 170 12.66 8.06 17.07
N LEU A 171 11.97 7.38 18.00
CA LEU A 171 10.80 6.57 17.72
C LEU A 171 9.50 7.38 17.65
N GLU A 172 9.44 8.60 18.17
CA GLU A 172 8.18 9.33 18.36
C GLU A 172 7.37 9.45 17.05
N GLN A 173 8.02 9.96 15.99
CA GLN A 173 7.39 10.15 14.68
C GLN A 173 6.88 8.82 14.09
N SER A 174 7.69 7.75 14.17
CA SER A 174 7.35 6.44 13.62
C SER A 174 6.19 5.80 14.37
N MET A 175 6.18 5.92 15.70
CA MET A 175 5.10 5.41 16.54
C MET A 175 3.79 6.16 16.34
N LYS A 176 3.84 7.49 16.11
CA LYS A 176 2.65 8.28 15.76
C LYS A 176 2.00 7.77 14.46
N ILE A 177 2.80 7.54 13.42
CA ILE A 177 2.33 6.99 12.14
C ILE A 177 1.80 5.57 12.32
N LYS A 178 2.51 4.72 13.08
CA LYS A 178 2.09 3.35 13.36
C LYS A 178 0.71 3.30 14.02
N ARG A 179 0.50 4.06 15.10
CA ARG A 179 -0.79 4.12 15.82
C ARG A 179 -1.93 4.53 14.90
N LYS A 180 -1.68 5.45 13.96
CA LYS A 180 -2.67 5.87 12.96
C LYS A 180 -3.05 4.73 12.02
N TYR A 181 -2.08 3.95 11.56
CA TYR A 181 -2.31 2.79 10.70
C TYR A 181 -2.98 1.63 11.44
N ASP A 182 -2.65 1.41 12.72
CA ASP A 182 -3.31 0.42 13.57
C ASP A 182 -4.80 0.78 13.77
N ARG A 183 -5.08 2.05 14.11
CA ARG A 183 -6.46 2.55 14.26
C ARG A 183 -7.29 2.39 12.99
N ALA A 184 -6.70 2.64 11.81
CA ALA A 184 -7.38 2.41 10.54
C ALA A 184 -7.77 0.94 10.32
N ARG A 185 -6.92 0.01 10.78
CA ARG A 185 -7.21 -1.43 10.74
C ARG A 185 -8.31 -1.82 11.74
N GLU A 186 -8.30 -1.24 12.94
CA GLU A 186 -9.36 -1.44 13.94
C GLU A 186 -10.73 -0.96 13.44
N ILE A 187 -10.78 0.22 12.81
CA ILE A 187 -12.00 0.76 12.18
C ILE A 187 -12.53 -0.22 11.13
N ALA A 188 -11.65 -0.75 10.27
CA ALA A 188 -12.04 -1.70 9.24
C ALA A 188 -12.55 -3.03 9.83
N LEU A 189 -11.93 -3.54 10.91
CA LEU A 189 -12.39 -4.74 11.59
C LEU A 189 -13.79 -4.55 12.17
N LYS A 190 -14.03 -3.44 12.89
CA LYS A 190 -15.35 -3.09 13.42
C LYS A 190 -16.38 -2.97 12.31
N PHE A 191 -16.01 -2.34 11.19
CA PHE A 191 -16.89 -2.20 10.03
C PHE A 191 -17.35 -3.55 9.45
N LEU A 192 -16.57 -4.62 9.58
CA LEU A 192 -16.96 -5.96 9.11
C LEU A 192 -17.76 -6.78 10.12
N GLN A 193 -17.81 -6.39 11.40
CA GLN A 193 -18.51 -7.13 12.45
C GLN A 193 -20.04 -6.98 12.33
N ASP A 194 -20.54 -5.87 11.78
CA ASP A 194 -21.98 -5.65 11.60
C ASP A 194 -22.51 -6.17 10.23
N ILE A 195 -22.07 -7.35 9.78
CA ILE A 195 -22.52 -7.99 8.52
C ILE A 195 -23.36 -9.21 8.79
#